data_AF-A0A2E0A1D3-F1
#
_entry.id   AF-A0A2E0A1D3-F1
#
_cell.length_a   1.000
_cell.length_b   1.000
_cell.length_c   1.000
_cell.angle_alpha   90.00
_cell.angle_beta   90.00
_cell.angle_gamma   90.00
#
_symmetry.space_group_name_H-M   'P 1'
#
loop_
_entity.id
_entity.type
_entity.pdbx_description
1 polymer ?
#
loop_
_entity_poly.entity_id
_entity_poly.type
_entity_poly.pdbx_seq_one_letter_code
_entity_poly.pdbx_strand_id
1 'polypeptide(L)'
;MRGFLLLLLLNFQAADAAENVLHSHLNVLVLIDTSSPMGAFANPFPPAYNPDITYDDSRYGFEAGAYYVFRAPLVDLTPDNTSPLDNKALFLDPQVADMLQDFRVESRVIRCGDTAQYLKTLNQQGFDFAREWAFWRPGQPDGQAYSPGKTDTGWSGPDKYIGYYHFYGEQDALPSVDSEPGHILQCALAGSQPYRYEEQNYRYMSYESGQQPYGNRAPHSSAYRYTQLMTGNYLNYLSVVTESRLDVFRRALLTALDQLENINVGLATFDTDSTGVGIDVAVQPVASAREAIRARLSRLSAWSGSPVAEGFYEMYLYLSGNPADYGLMSQDHLYFWGVFSRRYSAENSDPYFANGFQTGHGLTSREYDVNDPDAFTNPEEMTHYRAPAASATTPTRILYIAGSQNSTGSSKDREIRALVSGLNFKAPYLSEHCVTTDHSSQSCAEEIVYLMANFDTRPELDGVQTITTDTILGLPSEHSTAAGPLLRQIAEAGKGRYYEAADFDALVDSIRQSLTRF
;
A
#
# COMPACT_ATOMS: atom_id res chain seq x y z
N MET A 1 57.62 -47.91 7.92
CA MET A 1 57.39 -47.13 9.16
C MET A 1 56.38 -46.04 8.85
N ARG A 2 55.44 -45.79 9.77
CA ARG A 2 54.15 -45.06 9.63
C ARG A 2 53.08 -45.94 8.98
N GLY A 3 51.98 -46.34 9.62
CA GLY A 3 51.27 -45.82 10.80
C GLY A 3 49.81 -45.63 10.39
N PHE A 4 48.94 -46.61 10.61
CA PHE A 4 47.83 -46.53 11.58
C PHE A 4 47.05 -45.20 11.53
N LEU A 5 46.07 -45.10 10.63
CA LEU A 5 44.84 -44.30 10.82
C LEU A 5 43.84 -44.60 9.68
N LEU A 6 43.03 -45.65 9.83
CA LEU A 6 41.90 -45.89 8.92
C LEU A 6 40.81 -46.72 9.62
N LEU A 7 40.19 -46.17 10.67
CA LEU A 7 38.96 -46.73 11.26
C LEU A 7 38.40 -45.76 12.32
N LEU A 8 37.74 -44.69 11.86
CA LEU A 8 36.80 -43.84 12.60
C LEU A 8 36.46 -42.66 11.68
N LEU A 9 35.46 -42.81 10.81
CA LEU A 9 34.73 -41.70 10.14
C LEU A 9 33.58 -42.23 9.25
N LEU A 10 32.87 -43.26 9.71
CA LEU A 10 31.63 -43.73 9.09
C LEU A 10 30.66 -44.09 10.22
N ASN A 11 30.06 -43.07 10.85
CA ASN A 11 28.79 -43.15 11.61
C ASN A 11 28.42 -41.79 12.25
N PHE A 12 28.48 -40.70 11.50
CA PHE A 12 27.92 -39.40 11.92
C PHE A 12 27.43 -38.64 10.68
N GLN A 13 26.43 -39.17 9.98
CA GLN A 13 25.80 -38.43 8.87
C GLN A 13 24.38 -38.91 8.51
N ALA A 14 23.66 -39.55 9.43
CA ALA A 14 22.29 -40.00 9.18
C ALA A 14 21.36 -39.94 10.41
N ALA A 15 21.65 -39.10 11.40
CA ALA A 15 20.82 -38.97 12.61
C ALA A 15 20.51 -37.53 13.06
N ASP A 16 20.94 -36.49 12.34
CA ASP A 16 20.71 -35.07 12.72
C ASP A 16 19.87 -34.28 11.70
N ALA A 17 19.09 -34.96 10.85
CA ALA A 17 18.14 -34.30 9.93
C ALA A 17 16.68 -34.46 10.34
N ALA A 18 16.41 -34.93 11.57
CA ALA A 18 15.08 -35.21 12.07
C ALA A 18 14.92 -34.82 13.55
N GLU A 19 15.37 -33.63 13.96
CA GLU A 19 14.97 -33.02 15.23
C GLU A 19 15.40 -31.54 15.28
N ASN A 20 14.71 -30.72 14.48
CA ASN A 20 14.54 -29.28 14.72
C ASN A 20 13.40 -28.78 13.80
N VAL A 21 12.30 -29.54 13.76
CA VAL A 21 11.03 -28.94 13.34
C VAL A 21 10.63 -28.07 14.52
N LEU A 22 10.94 -26.79 14.40
CA LEU A 22 10.41 -25.74 15.24
C LEU A 22 8.88 -25.86 15.12
N HIS A 23 8.25 -26.57 16.06
CA HIS A 23 6.81 -26.77 16.02
C HIS A 23 6.15 -25.40 16.16
N SER A 24 5.63 -24.88 15.05
CA SER A 24 4.83 -23.65 15.06
C SER A 24 3.69 -23.83 16.04
N HIS A 25 3.62 -22.96 17.05
CA HIS A 25 2.62 -23.12 18.13
C HIS A 25 1.26 -22.54 17.77
N LEU A 26 1.10 -21.93 16.59
CA LEU A 26 -0.12 -21.24 16.17
C LEU A 26 -0.17 -21.07 14.66
N ASN A 27 -1.35 -21.32 14.09
CA ASN A 27 -1.73 -20.90 12.75
C ASN A 27 -2.54 -19.62 12.84
N VAL A 28 -2.15 -18.57 12.12
CA VAL A 28 -2.92 -17.33 12.05
C VAL A 28 -3.23 -16.96 10.61
N LEU A 29 -4.50 -16.69 10.32
CA LEU A 29 -4.92 -16.04 9.09
C LEU A 29 -5.30 -14.59 9.40
N VAL A 30 -4.58 -13.63 8.82
CA VAL A 30 -4.86 -12.21 9.00
C VAL A 30 -5.82 -11.76 7.90
N LEU A 31 -6.94 -11.14 8.28
CA LEU A 31 -7.84 -10.43 7.37
C LEU A 31 -7.66 -8.93 7.57
N ILE A 32 -7.36 -8.20 6.50
CA ILE A 32 -7.23 -6.73 6.52
C ILE A 32 -8.40 -6.11 5.76
N ASP A 33 -9.04 -5.15 6.40
CA ASP A 33 -10.02 -4.29 5.76
C ASP A 33 -9.37 -3.40 4.69
N THR A 34 -9.84 -3.54 3.46
CA THR A 34 -9.42 -2.77 2.28
C THR A 34 -10.52 -1.82 1.80
N SER A 35 -11.57 -1.58 2.59
CA SER A 35 -12.70 -0.74 2.19
C SER A 35 -12.33 0.70 1.88
N SER A 36 -13.20 1.41 1.17
CA SER A 36 -12.98 2.80 0.74
C SER A 36 -12.56 3.77 1.87
N PRO A 37 -13.11 3.69 3.10
CA PRO A 37 -12.66 4.52 4.22
C PRO A 37 -11.20 4.30 4.65
N MET A 38 -10.59 3.18 4.27
CA MET A 38 -9.18 2.91 4.50
C MET A 38 -8.26 3.78 3.63
N GLY A 39 -8.80 4.40 2.58
CA GLY A 39 -8.13 5.41 1.76
C GLY A 39 -8.18 6.82 2.36
N ALA A 40 -8.88 7.02 3.48
CA ALA A 40 -8.81 8.28 4.20
C ALA A 40 -7.39 8.51 4.76
N PHE A 41 -6.96 9.76 4.88
CA PHE A 41 -5.71 10.08 5.58
C PHE A 41 -5.81 9.66 7.05
N ALA A 42 -4.74 9.06 7.56
CA ALA A 42 -4.64 8.68 8.96
C ALA A 42 -4.74 9.89 9.89
N ASN A 43 -4.15 11.02 9.47
CA ASN A 43 -4.35 12.32 10.09
C ASN A 43 -5.17 13.23 9.16
N PRO A 44 -6.49 13.42 9.40
CA PRO A 44 -7.32 14.24 8.53
C PRO A 44 -7.03 15.73 8.63
N PHE A 45 -6.37 16.20 9.70
CA PHE A 45 -6.06 17.62 9.90
C PHE A 45 -4.57 17.79 10.24
N PRO A 46 -3.68 17.50 9.30
CA PRO A 46 -2.26 17.66 9.54
C PRO A 46 -1.89 19.14 9.73
N PRO A 47 -0.90 19.44 10.58
CA PRO A 47 -0.36 20.80 10.66
C PRO A 47 0.23 21.20 9.30
N ALA A 48 0.17 22.48 8.96
CA ALA A 48 0.80 22.98 7.74
C ALA A 48 2.33 22.73 7.76
N TYR A 49 2.92 22.56 6.57
CA TYR A 49 4.37 22.47 6.41
C TYR A 49 5.08 23.65 7.08
N ASN A 50 6.07 23.35 7.91
CA ASN A 50 6.93 24.33 8.57
C ASN A 50 8.38 24.11 8.12
N PRO A 51 8.98 25.04 7.37
CA PRO A 51 10.34 24.89 6.85
C PRO A 51 11.43 24.90 7.93
N ASP A 52 11.12 25.36 9.15
CA ASP A 52 12.06 25.36 10.27
C ASP A 52 12.13 24.00 10.99
N ILE A 53 11.24 23.07 10.63
CA ILE A 53 11.23 21.69 11.13
C ILE A 53 11.91 20.79 10.10
N THR A 54 12.88 19.99 10.55
CA THR A 54 13.38 18.85 9.76
C THR A 54 12.48 17.66 10.02
N TYR A 55 11.73 17.24 9.00
CA TYR A 55 10.80 16.11 9.10
C TYR A 55 11.55 14.78 9.01
N ASP A 56 11.04 13.78 9.75
CA ASP A 56 11.61 12.43 9.81
C ASP A 56 11.67 11.80 8.41
N ASP A 57 12.84 11.28 8.06
CA ASP A 57 13.11 10.64 6.77
C ASP A 57 13.10 9.12 6.85
N SER A 58 12.82 8.54 8.02
CA SER A 58 12.90 7.08 8.23
C SER A 58 11.98 6.27 7.32
N ARG A 59 10.89 6.86 6.82
CA ARG A 59 9.90 6.19 5.98
C ARG A 59 10.40 5.94 4.56
N TYR A 60 10.97 6.95 3.92
CA TYR A 60 11.31 6.94 2.49
C TYR A 60 12.68 7.53 2.17
N GLY A 61 13.46 7.96 3.16
CA GLY A 61 14.86 8.35 3.00
C GLY A 61 15.12 9.63 2.18
N PHE A 62 14.15 10.54 2.03
CA PHE A 62 14.42 11.77 1.28
C PHE A 62 15.35 12.69 2.07
N GLU A 63 16.56 12.91 1.56
CA GLU A 63 17.51 13.83 2.20
C GLU A 63 16.92 15.25 2.28
N ALA A 64 16.77 15.78 3.49
CA ALA A 64 16.03 17.03 3.74
C ALA A 64 16.55 18.24 2.94
N GLY A 65 17.87 18.31 2.71
CA GLY A 65 18.52 19.38 1.94
C GLY A 65 18.61 19.15 0.43
N ALA A 66 18.13 18.00 -0.06
CA ALA A 66 18.09 17.68 -1.48
C ALA A 66 16.81 18.17 -2.14
N TYR A 67 16.80 18.12 -3.47
CA TYR A 67 15.66 18.49 -4.29
C TYR A 67 15.30 17.33 -5.21
N TYR A 68 14.04 17.25 -5.61
CA TYR A 68 13.51 16.12 -6.38
C TYR A 68 12.61 16.65 -7.49
N VAL A 69 12.83 16.19 -8.71
CA VAL A 69 12.17 16.75 -9.90
C VAL A 69 11.48 15.67 -10.72
N PHE A 70 10.17 15.76 -10.91
CA PHE A 70 9.42 14.73 -11.61
C PHE A 70 8.29 15.31 -12.48
N ARG A 71 7.84 14.51 -13.44
CA ARG A 71 6.67 14.84 -14.27
C ARG A 71 5.44 14.17 -13.67
N ALA A 72 4.55 15.00 -13.15
CA ALA A 72 3.25 14.57 -12.69
C ALA A 72 2.37 14.05 -13.83
N PRO A 73 1.43 13.13 -13.56
CA PRO A 73 0.35 12.85 -14.49
C PRO A 73 -0.44 14.16 -14.74
N LEU A 74 -0.23 14.76 -15.90
CA LEU A 74 -1.30 15.54 -16.51
C LEU A 74 -2.29 14.49 -16.97
N VAL A 75 -3.40 14.31 -16.26
CA VAL A 75 -4.50 13.56 -16.88
C VAL A 75 -4.82 14.32 -18.16
N ASP A 76 -4.57 13.69 -19.30
CA ASP A 76 -4.83 14.20 -20.66
C ASP A 76 -6.36 14.21 -20.87
N LEU A 77 -7.10 14.83 -19.94
CA LEU A 77 -8.51 15.12 -20.08
C LEU A 77 -8.59 16.33 -20.98
N THR A 78 -9.27 16.12 -22.10
CA THR A 78 -9.67 17.09 -23.12
C THR A 78 -9.69 18.55 -22.62
N PRO A 79 -9.21 19.53 -23.41
CA PRO A 79 -8.92 20.91 -22.99
C PRO A 79 -10.02 21.72 -22.31
N ASP A 80 -11.24 21.21 -22.18
CA ASP A 80 -12.42 22.06 -22.11
C ASP A 80 -13.07 22.20 -20.74
N ASN A 81 -12.70 21.49 -19.65
CA ASN A 81 -13.42 21.73 -18.38
C ASN A 81 -12.88 21.26 -17.02
N THR A 82 -11.56 21.27 -16.75
CA THR A 82 -11.11 21.11 -15.35
C THR A 82 -10.14 22.21 -14.93
N SER A 83 -10.35 22.71 -13.72
CA SER A 83 -9.58 23.80 -13.14
C SER A 83 -8.12 23.36 -12.96
N PRO A 84 -7.11 24.18 -13.30
CA PRO A 84 -5.68 23.87 -13.12
C PRO A 84 -5.24 23.65 -11.66
N LEU A 85 -6.18 23.64 -10.71
CA LEU A 85 -5.98 23.33 -9.30
C LEU A 85 -6.19 21.85 -8.97
N ASP A 86 -6.80 21.05 -9.85
CA ASP A 86 -7.29 19.71 -9.49
C ASP A 86 -6.27 18.56 -9.66
N ASN A 87 -5.08 18.80 -10.24
CA ASN A 87 -4.09 17.74 -10.57
C ASN A 87 -2.70 17.90 -9.92
N LYS A 88 -2.59 18.60 -8.79
CA LYS A 88 -1.29 19.01 -8.20
C LYS A 88 -0.74 18.09 -7.11
N ALA A 89 -1.25 16.88 -7.00
CA ALA A 89 -1.14 16.18 -5.73
C ALA A 89 -0.48 14.81 -5.90
N LEU A 90 0.63 14.66 -5.17
CA LEU A 90 1.53 13.51 -5.17
C LEU A 90 1.14 12.57 -4.05
N PHE A 91 0.87 11.32 -4.39
CA PHE A 91 0.82 10.23 -3.43
C PHE A 91 2.22 9.66 -3.22
N LEU A 92 2.59 9.36 -1.99
CA LEU A 92 3.86 8.76 -1.63
C LEU A 92 3.63 7.36 -1.04
N ASP A 93 3.70 6.36 -1.90
CA ASP A 93 3.88 4.95 -1.51
C ASP A 93 5.37 4.55 -1.68
N PRO A 94 5.80 3.37 -1.18
CA PRO A 94 7.18 2.93 -1.32
C PRO A 94 7.69 2.91 -2.77
N GLN A 95 6.87 2.50 -3.74
CA GLN A 95 7.29 2.41 -5.14
C GLN A 95 7.48 3.81 -5.74
N VAL A 96 6.52 4.71 -5.54
CA VAL A 96 6.64 6.11 -5.99
C VAL A 96 7.81 6.80 -5.28
N ALA A 97 8.02 6.52 -3.99
CA ALA A 97 9.13 7.09 -3.24
C ALA A 97 10.49 6.62 -3.75
N ASP A 98 10.66 5.32 -3.98
CA ASP A 98 11.88 4.75 -4.58
C ASP A 98 12.15 5.38 -5.95
N MET A 99 11.12 5.49 -6.79
CA MET A 99 11.27 6.15 -8.09
C MET A 99 11.68 7.62 -7.92
N LEU A 100 11.07 8.38 -7.00
CA LEU A 100 11.43 9.77 -6.75
C LEU A 100 12.87 9.91 -6.27
N GLN A 101 13.43 8.95 -5.53
CA GLN A 101 14.84 8.99 -5.14
C GLN A 101 15.78 9.00 -6.35
N ASP A 102 15.45 8.29 -7.42
CA ASP A 102 16.21 8.32 -8.69
C ASP A 102 16.14 9.70 -9.37
N PHE A 103 15.14 10.52 -9.01
CA PHE A 103 14.94 11.87 -9.51
C PHE A 103 15.57 12.97 -8.63
N ARG A 104 16.48 12.60 -7.74
CA ARG A 104 17.20 13.53 -6.86
C ARG A 104 18.13 14.44 -7.66
N VAL A 105 18.03 15.75 -7.42
CA VAL A 105 18.92 16.79 -7.95
C VAL A 105 19.69 17.52 -6.87
N GLU A 106 20.94 17.84 -7.18
CA GLU A 106 21.76 18.68 -6.31
C GLU A 106 21.42 20.17 -6.50
N SER A 107 21.44 20.94 -5.41
CA SER A 107 21.20 22.39 -5.46
C SER A 107 22.12 23.12 -6.46
N ARG A 108 23.36 22.63 -6.62
CA ARG A 108 24.35 23.19 -7.53
C ARG A 108 24.01 23.04 -9.01
N VAL A 109 23.10 22.16 -9.41
CA VAL A 109 22.64 22.04 -10.81
C VAL A 109 21.42 22.90 -11.10
N ILE A 110 20.69 23.36 -10.07
CA ILE A 110 19.49 24.19 -10.24
C ILE A 110 19.90 25.61 -10.64
N ARG A 111 19.32 26.12 -11.73
CA ARG A 111 19.53 27.48 -12.23
C ARG A 111 18.19 28.15 -12.51
N CYS A 112 17.89 29.17 -11.72
CA CYS A 112 16.73 30.05 -11.88
C CYS A 112 17.18 31.52 -11.76
N GLY A 113 16.31 32.47 -12.13
CA GLY A 113 16.48 33.88 -11.77
C GLY A 113 16.72 34.03 -10.28
N ASP A 114 17.77 34.77 -9.91
CA ASP A 114 18.30 34.85 -8.53
C ASP A 114 18.21 33.50 -7.80
N THR A 115 19.02 32.53 -8.23
CA THR A 115 18.95 31.13 -7.76
C THR A 115 18.99 31.04 -6.23
N ALA A 116 19.79 31.88 -5.55
CA ALA A 116 19.87 31.87 -4.09
C ALA A 116 18.54 32.28 -3.44
N GLN A 117 17.93 33.37 -3.93
CA GLN A 117 16.62 33.81 -3.45
C GLN A 117 15.53 32.81 -3.82
N TYR A 118 15.58 32.22 -5.01
CA TYR A 118 14.65 31.19 -5.46
C TYR A 118 14.70 29.96 -4.55
N LEU A 119 15.89 29.38 -4.31
CA LEU A 119 16.04 28.20 -3.46
C LEU A 119 15.60 28.50 -2.01
N LYS A 120 15.80 29.73 -1.53
CA LYS A 120 15.26 30.17 -0.24
C LYS A 120 13.72 30.13 -0.22
N THR A 121 13.07 30.69 -1.25
CA THR A 121 11.60 30.64 -1.37
C THR A 121 11.09 29.22 -1.54
N LEU A 122 11.76 28.38 -2.33
CA LEU A 122 11.43 26.98 -2.50
C LEU A 122 11.56 26.21 -1.18
N ASN A 123 12.61 26.44 -0.38
CA ASN A 123 12.74 25.82 0.93
C ASN A 123 11.63 26.27 1.89
N GLN A 124 11.21 27.53 1.83
CA GLN A 124 10.10 28.06 2.63
C GLN A 124 8.75 27.45 2.25
N GLN A 125 8.52 27.16 0.97
CA GLN A 125 7.25 26.62 0.47
C GLN A 125 7.23 25.08 0.46
N GLY A 126 8.40 24.46 0.28
CA GLY A 126 8.59 23.03 0.13
C GLY A 126 8.49 22.51 -1.31
N PHE A 127 7.84 23.26 -2.21
CA PHE A 127 7.55 22.80 -3.58
C PHE A 127 7.43 23.95 -4.58
N ASP A 128 7.51 23.62 -5.87
CA ASP A 128 7.15 24.46 -7.02
C ASP A 128 6.39 23.64 -8.07
N PHE A 129 5.11 24.00 -8.27
CA PHE A 129 4.23 23.46 -9.31
C PHE A 129 3.87 24.48 -10.38
N ALA A 130 4.35 25.72 -10.25
CA ALA A 130 4.02 26.82 -11.16
C ALA A 130 4.97 26.85 -12.35
N ARG A 131 6.17 26.30 -12.18
CA ARG A 131 7.21 26.24 -13.20
C ARG A 131 7.31 24.84 -13.78
N GLU A 132 7.57 24.78 -15.08
CA GLU A 132 7.97 23.56 -15.74
C GLU A 132 9.50 23.51 -15.78
N TRP A 133 10.12 22.34 -15.87
CA TRP A 133 11.57 22.20 -15.72
C TRP A 133 12.18 21.33 -16.80
N ALA A 134 13.38 21.68 -17.25
CA ALA A 134 14.14 20.89 -18.20
C ALA A 134 15.63 20.88 -17.85
N PHE A 135 16.31 19.79 -18.19
CA PHE A 135 17.77 19.72 -18.11
C PHE A 135 18.39 20.24 -19.39
N TRP A 136 19.51 20.94 -19.28
CA TRP A 136 20.36 21.29 -20.40
C TRP A 136 21.72 20.59 -20.29
N ARG A 137 22.10 19.93 -21.38
CA ARG A 137 23.40 19.25 -21.58
C ARG A 137 24.22 20.00 -22.67
N PRO A 138 25.49 20.38 -22.42
CA PRO A 138 26.37 21.01 -23.40
C PRO A 138 26.82 20.05 -24.54
N GLY A 139 26.87 20.54 -25.79
CA GLY A 139 27.27 19.82 -27.02
C GLY A 139 26.24 19.99 -28.16
N GLN A 140 26.59 19.84 -29.46
CA GLN A 140 25.74 20.20 -30.64
C GLN A 140 25.98 19.30 -31.88
N PRO A 141 25.08 19.21 -32.92
CA PRO A 141 24.15 20.26 -33.39
C PRO A 141 22.69 19.89 -33.74
N ASP A 142 21.92 20.99 -33.85
CA ASP A 142 20.66 21.27 -34.54
C ASP A 142 19.86 20.16 -35.26
N GLY A 143 18.55 20.15 -35.02
CA GLY A 143 17.56 19.73 -35.99
C GLY A 143 16.87 18.38 -35.80
N GLN A 144 17.40 17.43 -35.02
CA GLN A 144 16.72 16.13 -34.85
C GLN A 144 15.92 16.07 -33.55
N ALA A 145 14.70 15.53 -33.64
CA ALA A 145 13.82 15.34 -32.50
C ALA A 145 14.43 14.26 -31.58
N TYR A 146 14.33 14.47 -30.28
CA TYR A 146 14.73 13.50 -29.25
C TYR A 146 14.16 12.11 -29.59
N SER A 147 15.04 11.10 -29.60
CA SER A 147 14.69 9.68 -29.69
C SER A 147 15.22 8.98 -28.43
N PRO A 148 14.40 8.20 -27.71
CA PRO A 148 14.86 7.43 -26.55
C PRO A 148 16.07 6.54 -26.92
N GLY A 149 17.12 6.57 -26.10
CA GLY A 149 18.32 5.75 -26.29
C GLY A 149 19.41 6.32 -27.21
N LYS A 150 19.33 7.59 -27.61
CA LYS A 150 20.41 8.28 -28.36
C LYS A 150 21.08 9.39 -27.54
N THR A 151 22.41 9.49 -27.68
CA THR A 151 23.31 10.43 -27.01
C THR A 151 23.24 11.84 -27.60
N ASP A 152 22.03 12.39 -27.74
CA ASP A 152 21.85 13.73 -28.32
C ASP A 152 21.96 14.80 -27.23
N THR A 153 22.87 15.75 -27.45
CA THR A 153 23.23 16.85 -26.55
C THR A 153 22.25 18.03 -26.70
N GLY A 154 21.68 18.55 -25.62
CA GLY A 154 20.73 19.68 -25.65
C GLY A 154 19.77 19.74 -24.45
N TRP A 155 18.60 20.36 -24.66
CA TRP A 155 17.50 20.37 -23.68
C TRP A 155 16.78 19.02 -23.66
N SER A 156 16.58 18.45 -22.47
CA SER A 156 15.92 17.16 -22.27
C SER A 156 15.00 17.16 -21.04
N GLY A 157 14.02 16.27 -21.07
CA GLY A 157 13.11 16.02 -19.97
C GLY A 157 12.20 14.82 -20.25
N PRO A 158 11.47 14.34 -19.24
CA PRO A 158 10.56 13.20 -19.34
C PRO A 158 9.45 13.45 -20.35
N ASP A 159 9.20 12.51 -21.25
CA ASP A 159 8.12 12.60 -22.25
C ASP A 159 6.78 12.08 -21.71
N LYS A 160 6.82 11.19 -20.72
CA LYS A 160 5.65 10.65 -20.02
C LYS A 160 5.73 10.96 -18.53
N TYR A 161 4.60 10.85 -17.83
CA TYR A 161 4.62 10.97 -16.37
C TYR A 161 5.16 9.68 -15.75
N ILE A 162 5.66 9.79 -14.52
CA ILE A 162 6.41 8.71 -13.85
C ILE A 162 5.62 7.38 -13.79
N GLY A 163 4.31 7.45 -13.49
CA GLY A 163 3.43 6.28 -13.43
C GLY A 163 3.18 5.57 -14.75
N TYR A 164 3.35 6.26 -15.89
CA TYR A 164 3.23 5.61 -17.18
C TYR A 164 4.34 4.57 -17.37
N TYR A 165 5.60 4.94 -17.09
CA TYR A 165 6.73 4.03 -17.26
C TYR A 165 6.63 2.82 -16.33
N HIS A 166 6.15 3.05 -15.11
CA HIS A 166 5.88 1.98 -14.16
C HIS A 166 4.80 1.02 -14.70
N PHE A 167 3.65 1.56 -15.10
CA PHE A 167 2.50 0.76 -15.56
C PHE A 167 2.83 -0.12 -16.76
N TYR A 168 3.59 0.39 -17.73
CA TYR A 168 3.93 -0.34 -18.96
C TYR A 168 5.24 -1.14 -18.85
N GLY A 169 5.87 -1.21 -17.67
CA GLY A 169 7.14 -1.92 -17.48
C GLY A 169 8.29 -1.33 -18.30
N GLU A 170 8.21 -0.06 -18.68
CA GLU A 170 9.22 0.65 -19.47
C GLU A 170 10.34 1.22 -18.57
N GLN A 171 10.85 0.43 -17.63
CA GLN A 171 11.85 0.88 -16.65
C GLN A 171 13.16 1.32 -17.31
N ASP A 172 13.55 0.67 -18.41
CA ASP A 172 14.72 1.04 -19.22
C ASP A 172 14.56 2.39 -19.96
N ALA A 173 13.34 2.92 -20.03
CA ALA A 173 13.02 4.22 -20.62
C ALA A 173 12.80 5.32 -19.57
N LEU A 174 13.07 5.04 -18.29
CA LEU A 174 12.95 6.04 -17.24
C LEU A 174 13.85 7.25 -17.55
N PRO A 175 13.34 8.48 -17.39
CA PRO A 175 14.14 9.66 -17.58
C PRO A 175 15.24 9.71 -16.52
N SER A 176 16.50 9.74 -16.94
CA SER A 176 17.62 9.95 -16.01
C SER A 176 17.64 11.41 -15.55
N VAL A 177 17.80 11.65 -14.24
CA VAL A 177 18.26 12.96 -13.77
C VAL A 177 19.73 13.11 -14.06
N ASP A 178 20.07 14.25 -14.66
CA ASP A 178 21.44 14.50 -15.04
C ASP A 178 22.16 15.43 -14.05
N SER A 179 23.09 14.84 -13.31
CA SER A 179 23.90 15.50 -12.30
C SER A 179 25.35 15.73 -12.75
N GLU A 180 25.69 15.50 -14.02
CA GLU A 180 27.06 15.68 -14.50
C GLU A 180 27.51 17.16 -14.39
N PRO A 181 28.80 17.40 -14.08
CA PRO A 181 29.35 18.75 -14.04
C PRO A 181 29.16 19.50 -15.37
N GLY A 182 28.50 20.66 -15.31
CA GLY A 182 28.20 21.49 -16.50
C GLY A 182 26.79 21.32 -17.04
N HIS A 183 26.01 20.38 -16.49
CA HIS A 183 24.58 20.25 -16.77
C HIS A 183 23.78 21.12 -15.80
N ILE A 184 22.64 21.64 -16.26
CA ILE A 184 21.80 22.53 -15.46
C ILE A 184 20.33 22.10 -15.52
N LEU A 185 19.65 22.08 -14.37
CA LEU A 185 18.20 22.03 -14.28
C LEU A 185 17.67 23.46 -14.26
N GLN A 186 16.77 23.80 -15.17
CA GLN A 186 16.27 25.16 -15.29
C GLN A 186 14.75 25.20 -15.38
N CYS A 187 14.16 26.22 -14.74
CA CYS A 187 12.74 26.49 -14.84
C CYS A 187 12.34 27.09 -16.20
N ALA A 188 11.10 26.85 -16.62
CA ALA A 188 10.51 27.30 -17.87
C ALA A 188 10.52 28.82 -17.94
N LEU A 189 10.90 29.30 -19.12
CA LEU A 189 11.12 30.70 -19.40
C LEU A 189 10.11 31.16 -20.47
N ALA A 190 9.56 32.35 -20.29
CA ALA A 190 8.96 33.09 -21.40
C ALA A 190 10.04 34.00 -22.02
N GLY A 191 10.59 33.61 -23.18
CA GLY A 191 11.34 34.50 -24.05
C GLY A 191 12.83 34.87 -23.78
N SER A 192 13.84 33.97 -23.69
CA SER A 192 15.32 34.32 -23.56
C SER A 192 16.41 33.54 -24.39
N GLN A 193 17.36 34.19 -25.12
CA GLN A 193 18.39 33.69 -26.11
C GLN A 193 19.29 32.49 -25.67
N PRO A 194 20.04 31.79 -26.57
CA PRO A 194 20.83 30.59 -26.22
C PRO A 194 21.96 30.87 -25.23
N TYR A 195 22.29 29.90 -24.37
CA TYR A 195 23.49 29.97 -23.51
C TYR A 195 24.78 29.80 -24.31
N ARG A 196 25.84 30.45 -23.84
CA ARG A 196 27.21 30.24 -24.34
C ARG A 196 28.14 29.89 -23.19
N TYR A 197 28.77 28.73 -23.29
CA TYR A 197 29.86 28.30 -22.40
C TYR A 197 31.16 28.95 -22.85
N GLU A 198 31.80 29.70 -21.96
CA GLU A 198 33.09 30.37 -22.20
C GLU A 198 34.17 29.77 -21.28
N GLU A 199 34.37 28.45 -21.40
CA GLU A 199 35.43 27.64 -20.75
C GLU A 199 35.42 27.59 -19.21
N GLN A 200 35.08 28.67 -18.51
CA GLN A 200 34.98 28.74 -17.06
C GLN A 200 33.61 29.24 -16.57
N ASN A 201 32.80 29.90 -17.41
CA ASN A 201 31.51 30.49 -17.03
C ASN A 201 30.44 30.36 -18.13
N TYR A 202 29.16 30.48 -17.76
CA TYR A 202 28.02 30.53 -18.69
C TYR A 202 27.47 31.96 -18.80
N ARG A 203 27.28 32.44 -20.04
CA ARG A 203 26.55 33.69 -20.34
C ARG A 203 25.06 33.43 -20.58
N TYR A 204 24.24 34.43 -20.27
CA TYR A 204 22.77 34.46 -20.45
C TYR A 204 21.97 33.58 -19.47
N MET A 205 22.58 33.19 -18.35
CA MET A 205 21.79 32.76 -17.19
C MET A 205 20.97 33.97 -16.69
N SER A 206 19.67 33.76 -16.54
CA SER A 206 18.61 34.75 -16.36
C SER A 206 18.97 36.06 -15.63
N TYR A 207 18.51 37.19 -16.16
CA TYR A 207 17.87 38.18 -15.30
C TYR A 207 16.57 38.71 -15.90
N GLU A 208 15.68 39.01 -14.95
CA GLU A 208 14.40 39.69 -15.07
C GLU A 208 14.51 40.99 -15.86
N SER A 209 13.39 41.40 -16.48
CA SER A 209 13.24 42.58 -17.35
C SER A 209 13.77 42.40 -18.79
N GLY A 210 12.87 41.85 -19.61
CA GLY A 210 12.79 41.91 -21.07
C GLY A 210 14.03 42.35 -21.85
N GLN A 211 14.62 41.42 -22.60
CA GLN A 211 14.44 41.31 -24.06
C GLN A 211 15.10 40.01 -24.60
N GLN A 212 14.23 39.06 -24.98
CA GLN A 212 14.29 38.07 -26.09
C GLN A 212 14.97 36.66 -26.01
N PRO A 213 14.26 35.56 -26.49
CA PRO A 213 14.54 34.08 -26.68
C PRO A 213 15.45 33.65 -27.83
N TYR A 214 16.02 32.44 -28.02
CA TYR A 214 16.38 31.18 -27.29
C TYR A 214 17.50 30.50 -28.08
N GLY A 215 18.11 29.45 -27.53
CA GLY A 215 18.68 28.33 -28.31
C GLY A 215 17.80 27.97 -29.49
N ASN A 216 18.42 27.48 -30.56
CA ASN A 216 17.83 27.18 -31.87
C ASN A 216 16.66 26.16 -31.88
N ARG A 217 16.16 25.72 -30.72
CA ARG A 217 14.85 25.10 -30.59
C ARG A 217 14.24 25.37 -29.21
N ALA A 218 13.03 25.93 -29.19
CA ALA A 218 12.20 25.93 -27.99
C ALA A 218 11.75 24.48 -27.69
N PRO A 219 11.66 24.06 -26.41
CA PRO A 219 10.93 22.84 -26.08
C PRO A 219 9.50 22.99 -26.62
N HIS A 220 9.00 21.96 -27.31
CA HIS A 220 7.63 21.96 -27.82
C HIS A 220 6.67 22.18 -26.64
N SER A 221 5.59 22.97 -26.84
CA SER A 221 4.64 23.33 -25.77
C SER A 221 3.95 22.14 -25.09
N SER A 222 4.13 20.92 -25.60
CA SER A 222 3.66 19.67 -25.03
C SER A 222 4.74 18.62 -24.71
N ALA A 223 6.04 18.89 -24.94
CA ALA A 223 7.03 17.82 -24.98
C ALA A 223 8.24 18.09 -24.07
N TYR A 224 8.52 17.11 -23.20
CA TYR A 224 9.80 16.88 -22.50
C TYR A 224 10.13 17.84 -21.35
N ARG A 225 9.33 17.83 -20.27
CA ARG A 225 9.59 18.63 -19.07
C ARG A 225 9.07 17.99 -17.80
N TYR A 226 9.76 18.25 -16.71
CA TYR A 226 9.22 17.99 -15.38
C TYR A 226 8.24 19.11 -15.01
N THR A 227 7.29 18.81 -14.14
CA THR A 227 6.20 19.72 -13.78
C THR A 227 6.15 20.01 -12.28
N GLN A 228 6.94 19.28 -11.50
CA GLN A 228 7.04 19.45 -10.06
C GLN A 228 8.51 19.43 -9.64
N LEU A 229 8.87 20.38 -8.78
CA LEU A 229 10.12 20.38 -8.02
C LEU A 229 9.75 20.43 -6.53
N MET A 230 10.31 19.54 -5.73
CA MET A 230 10.06 19.48 -4.28
C MET A 230 11.37 19.43 -3.51
N THR A 231 11.37 19.94 -2.29
CA THR A 231 12.47 19.71 -1.35
C THR A 231 12.30 18.34 -0.70
N GLY A 232 13.41 17.69 -0.32
CA GLY A 232 13.36 16.45 0.43
C GLY A 232 12.64 16.61 1.76
N ASN A 233 12.83 17.75 2.43
CA ASN A 233 12.13 18.05 3.67
C ASN A 233 10.60 18.11 3.48
N TYR A 234 10.14 18.64 2.35
CA TYR A 234 8.71 18.67 2.02
C TYR A 234 8.17 17.29 1.65
N LEU A 235 8.97 16.46 0.97
CA LEU A 235 8.59 15.06 0.71
C LEU A 235 8.50 14.23 2.00
N ASN A 236 9.39 14.45 2.96
CA ASN A 236 9.30 13.83 4.30
C ASN A 236 8.03 14.30 5.02
N TYR A 237 7.71 15.59 4.98
CA TYR A 237 6.43 16.11 5.48
C TYR A 237 5.23 15.45 4.81
N LEU A 238 5.20 15.41 3.47
CA LEU A 238 4.15 14.76 2.69
C LEU A 238 4.00 13.29 3.09
N SER A 239 5.11 12.57 3.29
CA SER A 239 5.09 11.16 3.66
C SER A 239 4.29 10.89 4.92
N VAL A 240 4.24 11.85 5.85
CA VAL A 240 3.47 11.75 7.10
C VAL A 240 2.03 12.22 6.90
N VAL A 241 1.81 13.33 6.20
CA VAL A 241 0.50 13.98 6.14
C VAL A 241 -0.44 13.43 5.07
N THR A 242 0.09 12.72 4.07
CA THR A 242 -0.70 12.05 3.04
C THR A 242 -0.81 10.55 3.27
N GLU A 243 -0.34 10.05 4.42
CA GLU A 243 -0.45 8.63 4.74
C GLU A 243 -1.91 8.19 4.86
N SER A 244 -2.29 7.12 4.12
CA SER A 244 -3.62 6.52 4.26
C SER A 244 -3.72 5.66 5.52
N ARG A 245 -4.95 5.44 6.01
CA ARG A 245 -5.20 4.47 7.09
C ARG A 245 -4.73 3.07 6.73
N LEU A 246 -4.92 2.65 5.48
CA LEU A 246 -4.43 1.37 4.97
C LEU A 246 -2.90 1.26 5.06
N ASP A 247 -2.17 2.33 4.73
CA ASP A 247 -0.70 2.34 4.84
C ASP A 247 -0.23 2.20 6.28
N VAL A 248 -0.91 2.83 7.24
CA VAL A 248 -0.62 2.62 8.67
C VAL A 248 -0.80 1.14 9.04
N PHE A 249 -1.88 0.50 8.58
CA PHE A 249 -2.16 -0.91 8.86
C PHE A 249 -1.10 -1.82 8.25
N ARG A 250 -0.72 -1.60 6.99
CA ARG A 250 0.34 -2.35 6.30
C ARG A 250 1.65 -2.29 7.08
N ARG A 251 2.09 -1.08 7.43
CA ARG A 251 3.33 -0.89 8.19
C ARG A 251 3.24 -1.52 9.56
N ALA A 252 2.12 -1.38 10.26
CA ALA A 252 1.97 -1.94 11.60
C ALA A 252 2.03 -3.48 11.56
N LEU A 253 1.34 -4.10 10.60
CA LEU A 253 1.41 -5.55 10.40
C LEU A 253 2.82 -6.01 10.06
N LEU A 254 3.50 -5.38 9.09
CA LEU A 254 4.87 -5.74 8.73
C LEU A 254 5.84 -5.58 9.92
N THR A 255 5.72 -4.49 10.66
CA THR A 255 6.53 -4.24 11.86
C THR A 255 6.30 -5.31 12.92
N ALA A 256 5.05 -5.72 13.14
CA ALA A 256 4.73 -6.79 14.08
C ALA A 256 5.27 -8.15 13.58
N LEU A 257 5.12 -8.49 12.30
CA LEU A 257 5.60 -9.75 11.72
C LEU A 257 7.13 -9.86 11.76
N ASP A 258 7.86 -8.76 11.59
CA ASP A 258 9.33 -8.72 11.70
C ASP A 258 9.83 -9.07 13.11
N GLN A 259 8.96 -9.01 14.12
CA GLN A 259 9.28 -9.28 15.53
C GLN A 259 8.79 -10.65 16.03
N LEU A 260 8.23 -11.47 15.15
CA LEU A 260 7.62 -12.77 15.49
C LEU A 260 8.44 -13.94 14.95
N GLU A 261 8.50 -15.01 15.73
CA GLU A 261 9.10 -16.28 15.32
C GLU A 261 8.15 -17.41 15.73
N ASN A 262 8.32 -18.59 15.15
CA ASN A 262 7.63 -19.82 15.58
C ASN A 262 6.09 -19.80 15.44
N ILE A 263 5.58 -19.02 14.50
CA ILE A 263 4.17 -19.00 14.10
C ILE A 263 4.03 -19.28 12.60
N ASN A 264 2.87 -19.81 12.19
CA ASN A 264 2.45 -19.79 10.81
C ASN A 264 1.49 -18.62 10.61
N VAL A 265 1.70 -17.87 9.53
CA VAL A 265 0.87 -16.72 9.17
C VAL A 265 0.47 -16.80 7.71
N GLY A 266 -0.78 -16.46 7.42
CA GLY A 266 -1.31 -16.20 6.09
C GLY A 266 -1.98 -14.84 6.05
N LEU A 267 -2.33 -14.40 4.84
CA LEU A 267 -3.01 -13.13 4.59
C LEU A 267 -4.23 -13.38 3.71
N ALA A 268 -5.33 -12.71 4.06
CA ALA A 268 -6.54 -12.60 3.27
C ALA A 268 -6.99 -11.13 3.20
N THR A 269 -7.62 -10.77 2.10
CA THR A 269 -8.14 -9.42 1.84
C THR A 269 -9.48 -9.48 1.15
N PHE A 270 -10.30 -8.46 1.36
CA PHE A 270 -11.61 -8.38 0.69
C PHE A 270 -11.44 -8.19 -0.81
N ASP A 271 -12.25 -8.92 -1.56
CA ASP A 271 -12.39 -8.75 -2.99
C ASP A 271 -12.96 -7.36 -3.34
N THR A 272 -12.47 -6.78 -4.44
CA THR A 272 -12.84 -5.43 -4.89
C THR A 272 -14.29 -5.28 -5.36
N ASP A 273 -15.00 -6.35 -5.67
CA ASP A 273 -16.44 -6.30 -5.96
C ASP A 273 -17.30 -6.58 -4.70
N SER A 274 -16.70 -6.60 -3.51
CA SER A 274 -17.36 -6.88 -2.22
C SER A 274 -18.07 -8.23 -2.20
N THR A 275 -17.51 -9.24 -2.89
CA THR A 275 -18.12 -10.57 -2.96
C THR A 275 -17.69 -11.48 -1.81
N GLY A 276 -16.44 -11.37 -1.36
CA GLY A 276 -15.88 -12.20 -0.29
C GLY A 276 -14.43 -11.82 0.02
N VAL A 277 -13.59 -12.81 0.33
CA VAL A 277 -12.13 -12.62 0.51
C VAL A 277 -11.34 -13.55 -0.40
N GLY A 278 -10.16 -13.11 -0.82
CA GLY A 278 -9.14 -13.98 -1.39
C GLY A 278 -8.15 -14.45 -0.34
N ILE A 279 -7.59 -15.66 -0.51
CA ILE A 279 -6.45 -16.13 0.29
C ILE A 279 -5.19 -15.70 -0.46
N ASP A 280 -4.66 -14.54 -0.06
CA ASP A 280 -3.54 -13.88 -0.73
C ASP A 280 -2.19 -14.55 -0.48
N VAL A 281 -2.03 -15.10 0.74
CA VAL A 281 -0.86 -15.86 1.16
C VAL A 281 -1.35 -17.00 2.04
N ALA A 282 -1.05 -18.24 1.64
CA ALA A 282 -1.39 -19.41 2.41
C ALA A 282 -0.71 -19.39 3.79
N VAL A 283 -1.38 -19.94 4.80
CA VAL A 283 -0.82 -20.01 6.15
C VAL A 283 0.39 -20.94 6.15
N GLN A 284 1.56 -20.36 6.36
CA GLN A 284 2.85 -21.04 6.34
C GLN A 284 3.80 -20.39 7.37
N PRO A 285 4.96 -20.99 7.68
CA PRO A 285 5.90 -20.41 8.63
C PRO A 285 6.20 -18.94 8.31
N VAL A 286 6.19 -18.08 9.33
CA VAL A 286 6.38 -16.62 9.14
C VAL A 286 7.67 -16.28 8.38
N ALA A 287 8.72 -17.09 8.56
CA ALA A 287 9.97 -16.94 7.82
C ALA A 287 9.80 -17.08 6.29
N SER A 288 8.84 -17.89 5.83
CA SER A 288 8.50 -18.07 4.42
C SER A 288 7.43 -17.09 3.94
N ALA A 289 6.50 -16.72 4.81
CA ALA A 289 5.36 -15.86 4.45
C ALA A 289 5.70 -14.37 4.30
N ARG A 290 6.71 -13.86 5.04
CA ARG A 290 7.00 -12.42 5.15
C ARG A 290 7.11 -11.69 3.82
N GLU A 291 7.91 -12.21 2.90
CA GLU A 291 8.14 -11.53 1.61
C GLU A 291 6.89 -11.55 0.72
N ALA A 292 6.15 -12.67 0.71
CA ALA A 292 4.87 -12.76 0.00
C ALA A 292 3.83 -11.78 0.58
N ILE A 293 3.73 -11.71 1.91
CA ILE A 293 2.85 -10.75 2.60
C ILE A 293 3.28 -9.32 2.29
N ARG A 294 4.57 -8.98 2.36
CA ARG A 294 5.10 -7.65 2.02
C ARG A 294 4.78 -7.25 0.59
N ALA A 295 5.04 -8.14 -0.36
CA ALA A 295 4.73 -7.93 -1.78
C ALA A 295 3.23 -7.73 -2.00
N ARG A 296 2.39 -8.52 -1.31
CA ARG A 296 0.94 -8.39 -1.37
C ARG A 296 0.45 -7.05 -0.82
N LEU A 297 0.82 -6.74 0.42
CA LEU A 297 0.41 -5.51 1.10
C LEU A 297 0.79 -4.26 0.31
N SER A 298 1.95 -4.26 -0.36
CA SER A 298 2.40 -3.14 -1.19
C SER A 298 1.51 -2.83 -2.39
N ARG A 299 0.70 -3.80 -2.84
CA ARG A 299 -0.17 -3.71 -4.02
C ARG A 299 -1.63 -3.43 -3.69
N LEU A 300 -2.02 -3.55 -2.42
CA LEU A 300 -3.41 -3.34 -2.04
C LEU A 300 -3.86 -1.90 -2.38
N SER A 301 -5.15 -1.70 -2.53
CA SER A 301 -5.74 -0.37 -2.61
C SER A 301 -6.99 -0.32 -1.75
N ALA A 302 -7.30 0.86 -1.22
CA ALA A 302 -8.53 1.07 -0.48
C ALA A 302 -9.68 1.24 -1.48
N TRP A 303 -10.50 0.21 -1.64
CA TRP A 303 -11.59 0.17 -2.60
C TRP A 303 -12.72 -0.73 -2.11
N SER A 304 -13.95 -0.43 -2.52
CA SER A 304 -15.15 -1.23 -2.22
C SER A 304 -15.61 -1.19 -0.76
N GLY A 305 -16.56 -2.07 -0.41
CA GLY A 305 -17.02 -2.32 0.95
C GLY A 305 -16.29 -3.48 1.62
N SER A 306 -16.73 -3.84 2.82
CA SER A 306 -16.19 -4.94 3.63
C SER A 306 -17.25 -6.04 3.73
N PRO A 307 -17.26 -7.08 2.90
CA PRO A 307 -18.24 -8.18 3.01
C PRO A 307 -17.83 -9.13 4.16
N VAL A 308 -18.04 -8.71 5.40
CA VAL A 308 -17.47 -9.37 6.60
C VAL A 308 -17.95 -10.82 6.76
N ALA A 309 -19.25 -11.09 6.63
CA ALA A 309 -19.77 -12.46 6.77
C ALA A 309 -19.29 -13.39 5.66
N GLU A 310 -19.30 -12.91 4.41
CA GLU A 310 -18.76 -13.63 3.28
C GLU A 310 -17.27 -13.92 3.45
N GLY A 311 -16.53 -12.93 3.95
CA GLY A 311 -15.11 -13.08 4.25
C GLY A 311 -14.85 -14.19 5.26
N PHE A 312 -15.55 -14.16 6.40
CA PHE A 312 -15.42 -15.23 7.39
C PHE A 312 -15.91 -16.58 6.88
N TYR A 313 -16.91 -16.62 6.01
CA TYR A 313 -17.36 -17.86 5.38
C TYR A 313 -16.28 -18.46 4.49
N GLU A 314 -15.63 -17.68 3.64
CA GLU A 314 -14.54 -18.17 2.79
C GLU A 314 -13.32 -18.61 3.64
N MET A 315 -12.99 -17.87 4.69
CA MET A 315 -11.94 -18.25 5.64
C MET A 315 -12.28 -19.56 6.37
N TYR A 316 -13.55 -19.76 6.72
CA TYR A 316 -14.03 -21.04 7.25
C TYR A 316 -13.77 -22.15 6.24
N LEU A 317 -14.13 -21.96 4.95
CA LEU A 317 -13.89 -22.96 3.91
C LEU A 317 -12.39 -23.28 3.76
N TYR A 318 -11.53 -22.25 3.74
CA TYR A 318 -10.09 -22.43 3.66
C TYR A 318 -9.51 -23.19 4.85
N LEU A 319 -9.82 -22.77 6.08
CA LEU A 319 -9.26 -23.36 7.29
C LEU A 319 -9.83 -24.77 7.57
N SER A 320 -11.03 -25.07 7.06
CA SER A 320 -11.66 -26.39 7.14
C SER A 320 -11.33 -27.33 5.96
N GLY A 321 -10.72 -26.83 4.89
CA GLY A 321 -10.30 -27.63 3.73
C GLY A 321 -11.46 -28.00 2.80
N ASN A 322 -12.50 -27.17 2.81
CA ASN A 322 -13.70 -27.34 2.00
C ASN A 322 -13.49 -26.78 0.58
N PRO A 323 -14.44 -27.08 -0.34
CA PRO A 323 -14.46 -26.45 -1.65
C PRO A 323 -14.45 -24.92 -1.53
N ALA A 324 -13.68 -24.26 -2.39
CA ALA A 324 -13.67 -22.79 -2.46
C ALA A 324 -14.96 -22.28 -3.10
N ASP A 325 -15.47 -21.14 -2.62
CA ASP A 325 -16.65 -20.48 -3.19
C ASP A 325 -16.20 -19.29 -4.05
N TYR A 326 -15.33 -18.43 -3.49
CA TYR A 326 -14.79 -17.24 -4.15
C TYR A 326 -13.35 -17.40 -4.69
N GLY A 327 -12.75 -18.58 -4.58
CA GLY A 327 -11.36 -18.86 -4.99
C GLY A 327 -10.99 -18.50 -6.44
N LEU A 328 -11.94 -18.14 -7.32
CA LEU A 328 -11.75 -17.70 -8.71
C LEU A 328 -12.21 -16.25 -8.99
N MET A 329 -12.63 -15.49 -7.97
CA MET A 329 -13.20 -14.15 -8.15
C MET A 329 -12.52 -13.08 -7.32
N SER A 330 -11.43 -13.41 -6.61
CA SER A 330 -10.62 -12.38 -5.95
C SER A 330 -10.02 -11.47 -7.03
N GLN A 331 -10.55 -10.25 -7.07
CA GLN A 331 -10.09 -9.17 -7.94
C GLN A 331 -9.38 -8.14 -7.10
N ASP A 332 -8.25 -7.67 -7.60
CA ASP A 332 -7.61 -6.47 -7.11
C ASP A 332 -7.68 -5.33 -8.10
N HIS A 333 -7.62 -4.13 -7.55
CA HIS A 333 -7.30 -2.94 -8.31
C HIS A 333 -5.89 -2.48 -7.95
N LEU A 334 -5.02 -2.39 -8.95
CA LEU A 334 -3.80 -1.59 -8.89
C LEU A 334 -4.17 -0.16 -9.30
N TYR A 335 -4.10 0.77 -8.34
CA TYR A 335 -4.35 2.20 -8.56
C TYR A 335 -3.05 2.98 -8.58
N PHE A 336 -2.81 3.70 -9.67
CA PHE A 336 -1.81 4.78 -9.70
C PHE A 336 -2.50 6.10 -9.38
N TRP A 337 -2.32 6.60 -8.15
CA TRP A 337 -3.11 7.72 -7.61
C TRP A 337 -2.80 9.08 -8.26
N GLY A 338 -3.86 9.86 -8.47
CA GLY A 338 -3.82 11.33 -8.44
C GLY A 338 -4.67 11.79 -7.26
N VAL A 339 -4.13 12.64 -6.38
CA VAL A 339 -4.85 13.11 -5.20
C VAL A 339 -5.85 14.20 -5.60
N PHE A 340 -7.13 14.00 -5.32
CA PHE A 340 -8.14 15.05 -5.42
C PHE A 340 -8.21 15.81 -4.09
N SER A 341 -7.44 16.91 -3.97
CA SER A 341 -7.65 17.85 -2.86
C SER A 341 -8.86 18.73 -3.16
N ARG A 342 -10.09 18.27 -2.89
CA ARG A 342 -11.21 19.22 -2.79
C ARG A 342 -10.89 20.19 -1.66
N ARG A 343 -11.08 21.50 -1.88
CA ARG A 343 -11.09 22.49 -0.79
C ARG A 343 -12.18 22.09 0.19
N TYR A 344 -11.79 21.49 1.31
CA TYR A 344 -12.69 21.17 2.40
C TYR A 344 -12.73 22.38 3.35
N SER A 345 -13.90 22.98 3.53
CA SER A 345 -14.21 23.79 4.70
C SER A 345 -14.80 22.88 5.76
N ALA A 346 -14.59 23.19 7.04
CA ALA A 346 -15.15 22.46 8.18
C ALA A 346 -16.71 22.35 8.16
N GLU A 347 -17.38 22.97 7.19
CA GLU A 347 -18.83 23.07 7.05
C GLU A 347 -19.44 22.04 6.06
N ASN A 348 -18.63 21.38 5.22
CA ASN A 348 -19.11 20.40 4.22
C ASN A 348 -18.91 18.95 4.68
N SER A 349 -19.58 18.56 5.77
CA SER A 349 -19.55 17.22 6.34
C SER A 349 -20.25 16.18 5.45
N ASP A 350 -19.60 15.72 4.38
CA ASP A 350 -19.93 14.42 3.78
C ASP A 350 -19.06 13.34 4.45
N PRO A 351 -19.63 12.54 5.37
CA PRO A 351 -18.88 11.54 6.15
C PRO A 351 -18.35 10.38 5.29
N TYR A 352 -18.77 10.25 4.03
CA TYR A 352 -18.23 9.24 3.10
C TYR A 352 -16.87 9.62 2.50
N PHE A 353 -16.51 10.91 2.53
CA PHE A 353 -15.34 11.43 1.85
C PHE A 353 -14.48 12.30 2.77
N ALA A 354 -14.12 11.76 3.94
CA ALA A 354 -13.12 12.35 4.81
C ALA A 354 -11.82 12.67 4.05
N ASN A 355 -11.06 13.67 4.50
CA ASN A 355 -9.77 14.07 3.91
C ASN A 355 -8.93 12.83 3.59
N GLY A 356 -8.64 12.59 2.31
CA GLY A 356 -8.10 11.32 1.87
C GLY A 356 -8.12 11.16 0.36
N PHE A 357 -7.72 9.98 -0.08
CA PHE A 357 -7.72 9.62 -1.49
C PHE A 357 -9.16 9.42 -1.96
N GLN A 358 -9.72 10.41 -2.66
CA GLN A 358 -10.96 10.19 -3.43
C GLN A 358 -10.64 9.44 -4.71
N THR A 359 -11.55 8.56 -5.11
CA THR A 359 -11.50 7.77 -6.34
C THR A 359 -11.36 8.69 -7.55
N GLY A 360 -10.12 8.88 -7.98
CA GLY A 360 -9.76 9.68 -9.12
C GLY A 360 -9.68 8.88 -10.40
N HIS A 361 -9.79 9.56 -11.54
CA HIS A 361 -9.51 9.01 -12.87
C HIS A 361 -8.01 8.72 -13.06
N GLY A 362 -7.49 7.72 -12.33
CA GLY A 362 -6.18 7.12 -12.57
C GLY A 362 -6.26 5.96 -13.57
N LEU A 363 -5.10 5.49 -14.07
CA LEU A 363 -5.04 4.22 -14.79
C LEU A 363 -5.44 3.09 -13.83
N THR A 364 -6.53 2.40 -14.13
CA THR A 364 -7.01 1.23 -13.39
C THR A 364 -6.61 -0.03 -14.14
N SER A 365 -5.81 -0.90 -13.52
CA SER A 365 -5.73 -2.31 -13.96
C SER A 365 -6.39 -3.19 -12.90
N ARG A 366 -7.31 -4.04 -13.36
CA ARG A 366 -7.85 -5.14 -12.58
C ARG A 366 -6.94 -6.34 -12.74
N GLU A 367 -6.42 -6.85 -11.62
CA GLU A 367 -5.78 -8.16 -11.58
C GLU A 367 -6.85 -9.16 -11.11
N TYR A 368 -6.97 -10.27 -11.83
CA TYR A 368 -7.91 -11.35 -11.52
C TYR A 368 -7.12 -12.54 -10.97
N ASP A 369 -7.76 -13.39 -10.16
CA ASP A 369 -7.20 -14.64 -9.66
C ASP A 369 -5.93 -14.48 -8.81
N VAL A 370 -5.90 -13.45 -7.97
CA VAL A 370 -4.75 -13.08 -7.10
C VAL A 370 -4.56 -13.98 -5.87
N ASN A 371 -5.25 -15.11 -5.81
CA ASN A 371 -5.10 -16.07 -4.72
C ASN A 371 -3.75 -16.80 -4.79
N ASP A 372 -3.22 -17.17 -3.62
CA ASP A 372 -2.02 -17.98 -3.50
C ASP A 372 -2.29 -19.40 -4.05
N PRO A 373 -1.57 -19.88 -5.08
CA PRO A 373 -1.72 -21.24 -5.58
C PRO A 373 -1.49 -22.29 -4.48
N ASP A 374 -0.65 -22.02 -3.48
CA ASP A 374 -0.39 -22.94 -2.36
C ASP A 374 -1.59 -23.05 -1.40
N ALA A 375 -2.57 -22.14 -1.50
CA ALA A 375 -3.83 -22.26 -0.78
C ALA A 375 -4.73 -23.37 -1.31
N PHE A 376 -4.42 -23.97 -2.48
CA PHE A 376 -5.27 -24.97 -3.13
C PHE A 376 -4.62 -26.37 -3.19
N THR A 377 -5.49 -27.38 -3.21
CA THR A 377 -5.06 -28.77 -3.43
C THR A 377 -4.66 -29.00 -4.88
N ASN A 378 -5.39 -28.40 -5.82
CA ASN A 378 -5.06 -28.29 -7.23
C ASN A 378 -5.01 -26.80 -7.63
N PRO A 379 -3.81 -26.21 -7.79
CA PRO A 379 -3.64 -24.81 -8.15
C PRO A 379 -4.22 -24.43 -9.51
N GLU A 380 -4.37 -25.37 -10.45
CA GLU A 380 -4.92 -25.06 -11.79
C GLU A 380 -6.45 -24.96 -11.80
N GLU A 381 -7.11 -25.68 -10.91
CA GLU A 381 -8.57 -25.72 -10.82
C GLU A 381 -9.12 -24.80 -9.73
N MET A 382 -8.34 -24.58 -8.66
CA MET A 382 -8.68 -23.72 -7.51
C MET A 382 -10.05 -24.04 -6.88
N THR A 383 -10.50 -25.29 -6.99
CA THR A 383 -11.84 -25.71 -6.53
C THR A 383 -11.89 -26.10 -5.06
N HIS A 384 -10.75 -26.48 -4.48
CA HIS A 384 -10.66 -27.02 -3.12
C HIS A 384 -9.46 -26.48 -2.39
N TYR A 385 -9.72 -25.91 -1.21
CA TYR A 385 -8.68 -25.38 -0.37
C TYR A 385 -7.80 -26.47 0.23
N ARG A 386 -6.51 -26.20 0.24
CA ARG A 386 -5.52 -26.90 1.05
C ARG A 386 -5.48 -26.20 2.40
N ALA A 387 -6.26 -26.72 3.33
CA ALA A 387 -6.24 -26.19 4.67
C ALA A 387 -4.85 -26.35 5.33
N PRO A 388 -4.46 -25.40 6.21
CA PRO A 388 -3.17 -25.45 6.89
C PRO A 388 -3.04 -26.73 7.71
N ALA A 389 -1.80 -27.16 7.94
CA ALA A 389 -1.53 -28.25 8.86
C ALA A 389 -2.04 -27.86 10.27
N ALA A 390 -3.06 -28.55 10.75
CA ALA A 390 -3.69 -28.32 12.04
C ALA A 390 -3.54 -29.55 12.92
N SER A 391 -3.48 -29.33 14.23
CA SER A 391 -3.52 -30.39 15.25
C SER A 391 -4.05 -29.80 16.54
N ALA A 392 -4.50 -30.65 17.47
CA ALA A 392 -4.88 -30.18 18.81
C ALA A 392 -3.78 -29.38 19.53
N THR A 393 -2.52 -29.50 19.09
CA THR A 393 -1.36 -28.77 19.62
C THR A 393 -0.96 -27.52 18.83
N THR A 394 -1.61 -27.26 17.70
CA THR A 394 -1.40 -26.06 16.86
C THR A 394 -2.74 -25.36 16.69
N PRO A 395 -3.17 -24.53 17.67
CA PRO A 395 -4.40 -23.76 17.56
C PRO A 395 -4.43 -22.92 16.28
N THR A 396 -5.63 -22.66 15.77
CA THR A 396 -5.87 -21.80 14.63
C THR A 396 -6.60 -20.53 15.07
N ARG A 397 -6.17 -19.38 14.54
CA ARG A 397 -6.73 -18.07 14.84
C ARG A 397 -6.95 -17.26 13.58
N ILE A 398 -8.03 -16.49 13.57
CA ILE A 398 -8.24 -15.40 12.64
C ILE A 398 -7.94 -14.09 13.39
N LEU A 399 -7.18 -13.21 12.75
CA LEU A 399 -7.00 -11.83 13.19
C LEU A 399 -7.65 -10.91 12.17
N TYR A 400 -8.79 -10.30 12.51
CA TYR A 400 -9.46 -9.32 11.66
C TYR A 400 -9.08 -7.89 12.07
N ILE A 401 -8.37 -7.18 11.20
CA ILE A 401 -7.98 -5.78 11.40
C ILE A 401 -8.90 -4.90 10.56
N ALA A 402 -9.75 -4.14 11.23
CA ALA A 402 -10.82 -3.38 10.61
C ALA A 402 -10.67 -1.87 10.82
N GLY A 403 -11.12 -1.09 9.84
CA GLY A 403 -11.22 0.36 9.93
C GLY A 403 -12.47 0.82 10.69
N SER A 404 -12.83 2.09 10.47
CA SER A 404 -13.97 2.72 11.14
C SER A 404 -15.35 2.35 10.58
N GLN A 405 -15.43 1.64 9.45
CA GLN A 405 -16.70 1.26 8.84
C GLN A 405 -16.61 -0.17 8.34
N ASN A 406 -17.55 -1.01 8.78
CA ASN A 406 -17.71 -2.37 8.31
C ASN A 406 -19.12 -2.48 7.75
N SER A 407 -19.26 -2.72 6.46
CA SER A 407 -20.55 -3.17 5.92
C SER A 407 -20.78 -4.62 6.32
N THR A 408 -22.04 -5.01 6.42
CA THR A 408 -22.44 -6.39 6.66
C THR A 408 -23.03 -6.90 5.35
N GLY A 409 -22.24 -7.68 4.60
CA GLY A 409 -22.76 -8.39 3.44
C GLY A 409 -23.74 -9.49 3.87
N SER A 410 -24.67 -9.84 2.97
CA SER A 410 -25.72 -10.85 3.23
C SER A 410 -25.76 -11.97 2.18
N SER A 411 -24.82 -11.97 1.24
CA SER A 411 -24.83 -12.89 0.10
C SER A 411 -24.58 -14.35 0.49
N LYS A 412 -23.86 -14.58 1.60
CA LYS A 412 -23.62 -15.91 2.19
C LYS A 412 -24.45 -16.23 3.42
N ASP A 413 -25.41 -15.38 3.77
CA ASP A 413 -26.22 -15.61 4.96
C ASP A 413 -27.08 -16.87 4.85
N ARG A 414 -27.49 -17.27 3.63
CA ARG A 414 -28.28 -18.49 3.45
C ARG A 414 -27.45 -19.73 3.81
N GLU A 415 -26.23 -19.78 3.32
CA GLU A 415 -25.26 -20.84 3.53
C GLU A 415 -24.86 -20.91 5.00
N ILE A 416 -24.56 -19.76 5.62
CA ILE A 416 -24.22 -19.69 7.03
C ILE A 416 -25.42 -20.13 7.90
N ARG A 417 -26.64 -19.65 7.62
CA ARG A 417 -27.85 -20.11 8.33
C ARG A 417 -28.05 -21.62 8.23
N ALA A 418 -27.69 -22.24 7.11
CA ALA A 418 -27.75 -23.69 6.97
C ALA A 418 -26.72 -24.39 7.87
N LEU A 419 -25.51 -23.84 7.99
CA LEU A 419 -24.46 -24.37 8.87
C LEU A 419 -24.80 -24.25 10.36
N VAL A 420 -25.46 -23.16 10.75
CA VAL A 420 -25.78 -22.91 12.17
C VAL A 420 -27.19 -23.33 12.56
N SER A 421 -27.92 -24.00 11.66
CA SER A 421 -29.27 -24.48 11.94
C SER A 421 -29.27 -25.50 13.08
N GLY A 422 -30.16 -25.31 14.06
CA GLY A 422 -30.27 -26.16 15.24
C GLY A 422 -29.23 -25.91 16.33
N LEU A 423 -28.39 -24.86 16.21
CA LEU A 423 -27.46 -24.46 17.25
C LEU A 423 -28.17 -23.64 18.34
N ASN A 424 -28.00 -24.05 19.60
CA ASN A 424 -28.53 -23.32 20.73
C ASN A 424 -27.56 -22.22 21.19
N PHE A 425 -27.76 -21.01 20.67
CA PHE A 425 -26.96 -19.85 21.05
C PHE A 425 -27.28 -19.34 22.46
N LYS A 426 -26.23 -19.01 23.20
CA LYS A 426 -26.35 -18.45 24.57
C LYS A 426 -26.36 -16.93 24.59
N ALA A 427 -25.70 -16.29 23.62
CA ALA A 427 -25.56 -14.84 23.56
C ALA A 427 -26.77 -14.22 22.84
N PRO A 428 -27.31 -13.09 23.33
CA PRO A 428 -28.54 -12.49 22.80
C PRO A 428 -28.37 -11.84 21.43
N TYR A 429 -27.13 -11.59 21.00
CA TYR A 429 -26.81 -11.06 19.67
C TYR A 429 -26.63 -12.15 18.60
N LEU A 430 -26.71 -13.44 18.97
CA LEU A 430 -26.62 -14.57 18.05
C LEU A 430 -28.00 -15.17 17.78
N SER A 431 -28.24 -15.57 16.54
CA SER A 431 -29.51 -16.15 16.10
C SER A 431 -29.31 -17.10 14.93
N GLU A 432 -30.06 -18.21 14.88
CA GLU A 432 -30.05 -19.11 13.71
C GLU A 432 -30.56 -18.43 12.42
N HIS A 433 -31.15 -17.24 12.55
CA HIS A 433 -31.57 -16.41 11.42
C HIS A 433 -30.59 -15.30 11.07
N CYS A 434 -29.51 -15.13 11.84
CA CYS A 434 -28.53 -14.05 11.71
C CYS A 434 -29.17 -12.66 11.76
N VAL A 435 -30.07 -12.50 12.72
CA VAL A 435 -30.81 -11.27 12.95
C VAL A 435 -30.80 -11.02 14.44
N THR A 436 -30.28 -9.86 14.86
CA THR A 436 -30.34 -9.43 16.26
C THR A 436 -31.80 -9.15 16.65
N THR A 437 -32.11 -9.22 17.95
CA THR A 437 -33.48 -8.99 18.47
C THR A 437 -34.07 -7.63 18.10
N ASP A 438 -33.23 -6.65 17.78
CA ASP A 438 -33.62 -5.30 17.35
C ASP A 438 -33.49 -5.08 15.83
N HIS A 439 -33.18 -6.13 15.06
CA HIS A 439 -32.96 -6.11 13.61
C HIS A 439 -31.84 -5.15 13.13
N SER A 440 -30.95 -4.73 14.04
CA SER A 440 -29.85 -3.82 13.74
C SER A 440 -28.67 -4.49 13.02
N SER A 441 -28.48 -5.81 13.21
CA SER A 441 -27.60 -6.64 12.37
C SER A 441 -28.44 -7.61 11.55
N GLN A 442 -28.13 -7.69 10.24
CA GLN A 442 -28.77 -8.59 9.27
C GLN A 442 -27.73 -9.50 8.58
N SER A 443 -26.59 -9.75 9.22
CA SER A 443 -25.50 -10.55 8.64
C SER A 443 -25.07 -11.62 9.60
N CYS A 444 -24.58 -12.72 9.04
CA CYS A 444 -24.19 -13.92 9.78
C CYS A 444 -22.73 -13.94 10.26
N ALA A 445 -22.05 -12.79 10.37
CA ALA A 445 -20.62 -12.75 10.68
C ALA A 445 -20.32 -13.32 12.07
N GLU A 446 -21.13 -12.96 13.06
CA GLU A 446 -21.04 -13.43 14.44
C GLU A 446 -21.36 -14.94 14.54
N GLU A 447 -22.34 -15.43 13.80
CA GLU A 447 -22.74 -16.84 13.79
C GLU A 447 -21.68 -17.76 13.19
N ILE A 448 -21.05 -17.38 12.07
CA ILE A 448 -20.02 -18.23 11.46
C ILE A 448 -18.76 -18.30 12.32
N VAL A 449 -18.36 -17.20 12.96
CA VAL A 449 -17.23 -17.24 13.91
C VAL A 449 -17.58 -17.99 15.19
N TYR A 450 -18.84 -17.95 15.63
CA TYR A 450 -19.31 -18.80 16.72
C TYR A 450 -19.20 -20.28 16.39
N LEU A 451 -19.62 -20.69 15.19
CA LEU A 451 -19.50 -22.07 14.71
C LEU A 451 -18.03 -22.52 14.79
N MET A 452 -17.15 -21.73 14.19
CA MET A 452 -15.70 -21.96 14.16
C MET A 452 -15.07 -22.13 15.56
N ALA A 453 -15.52 -21.36 16.55
CA ALA A 453 -14.96 -21.37 17.90
C ALA A 453 -15.55 -22.44 18.84
N ASN A 454 -16.64 -23.11 18.44
CA ASN A 454 -17.37 -24.04 19.32
C ASN A 454 -17.48 -25.46 18.78
N PHE A 455 -17.26 -25.67 17.49
CA PHE A 455 -17.41 -26.97 16.83
C PHE A 455 -16.12 -27.38 16.14
N ASP A 456 -15.96 -28.70 15.98
CA ASP A 456 -14.81 -29.26 15.29
C ASP A 456 -14.90 -28.96 13.79
N THR A 457 -13.95 -28.21 13.27
CA THR A 457 -13.90 -27.79 11.86
C THR A 457 -13.16 -28.78 10.97
N ARG A 458 -12.45 -29.75 11.56
CA ARG A 458 -11.64 -30.75 10.87
C ARG A 458 -11.80 -32.13 11.55
N PRO A 459 -13.00 -32.75 11.49
CA PRO A 459 -13.30 -33.99 12.19
C PRO A 459 -12.50 -35.21 11.69
N GLU A 460 -11.81 -35.08 10.56
CA GLU A 460 -10.89 -36.08 10.04
C GLU A 460 -9.50 -36.05 10.71
N LEU A 461 -9.21 -35.02 11.52
CA LEU A 461 -7.99 -34.91 12.32
C LEU A 461 -8.24 -35.35 13.77
N ASP A 462 -7.18 -35.80 14.44
CA ASP A 462 -7.28 -36.19 15.84
C ASP A 462 -7.48 -34.98 16.76
N GLY A 463 -8.52 -35.06 17.59
CA GLY A 463 -8.88 -34.01 18.56
C GLY A 463 -9.69 -32.87 17.93
N VAL A 464 -10.28 -32.03 18.78
CA VAL A 464 -11.19 -30.96 18.34
C VAL A 464 -10.40 -29.79 17.76
N GLN A 465 -10.63 -29.48 16.48
CA GLN A 465 -10.01 -28.36 15.79
C GLN A 465 -10.98 -27.16 15.75
N THR A 466 -10.87 -26.26 16.75
CA THR A 466 -11.60 -24.97 16.75
C THR A 466 -10.72 -23.83 16.24
N ILE A 467 -11.36 -22.80 15.68
CA ILE A 467 -10.72 -21.57 15.21
C ILE A 467 -11.20 -20.41 16.09
N THR A 468 -10.27 -19.65 16.67
CA THR A 468 -10.58 -18.43 17.45
C THR A 468 -10.51 -17.18 16.58
N THR A 469 -11.24 -16.12 16.93
CA THR A 469 -11.23 -14.86 16.16
C THR A 469 -10.94 -13.67 17.04
N ASP A 470 -9.79 -13.03 16.82
CA ASP A 470 -9.44 -11.72 17.40
C ASP A 470 -9.84 -10.60 16.41
N THR A 471 -10.24 -9.44 16.94
CA THR A 471 -10.58 -8.26 16.15
C THR A 471 -9.83 -7.03 16.64
N ILE A 472 -9.42 -6.17 15.70
CA ILE A 472 -8.80 -4.87 16.00
C ILE A 472 -9.62 -3.78 15.32
N LEU A 473 -10.13 -2.81 16.10
CA LEU A 473 -10.60 -1.54 15.57
C LEU A 473 -9.41 -0.58 15.46
N GLY A 474 -8.93 -0.35 14.24
CA GLY A 474 -7.79 0.52 13.98
C GLY A 474 -8.19 1.92 13.55
N LEU A 475 -7.49 2.92 14.11
CA LEU A 475 -7.66 4.35 13.83
C LEU A 475 -9.13 4.82 13.97
N PRO A 476 -9.79 4.55 15.11
CA PRO A 476 -11.17 4.97 15.34
C PRO A 476 -11.31 6.49 15.21
N SER A 477 -12.27 6.92 14.39
CA SER A 477 -12.80 8.30 14.36
C SER A 477 -14.18 8.37 15.00
N GLU A 478 -14.70 9.59 15.16
CA GLU A 478 -16.09 9.87 15.58
C GLU A 478 -17.17 9.19 14.73
N HIS A 479 -16.81 8.71 13.54
CA HIS A 479 -17.68 7.94 12.64
C HIS A 479 -17.59 6.42 12.83
N SER A 480 -16.79 5.92 13.78
CA SER A 480 -16.61 4.48 14.05
C SER A 480 -17.71 3.86 14.91
N THR A 481 -18.82 4.56 15.09
CA THR A 481 -19.84 4.28 16.12
C THR A 481 -20.53 2.92 15.94
N ALA A 482 -20.59 2.38 14.72
CA ALA A 482 -21.14 1.05 14.45
C ALA A 482 -20.09 -0.07 14.40
N ALA A 483 -18.83 0.24 14.05
CA ALA A 483 -17.79 -0.77 13.86
C ALA A 483 -17.33 -1.40 15.20
N GLY A 484 -17.15 -0.60 16.24
CA GLY A 484 -16.69 -1.08 17.55
C GLY A 484 -17.58 -2.15 18.19
N PRO A 485 -18.90 -1.93 18.32
CA PRO A 485 -19.82 -2.94 18.83
C PRO A 485 -19.82 -4.24 18.03
N LEU A 486 -19.84 -4.16 16.70
CA LEU A 486 -19.82 -5.34 15.81
C LEU A 486 -18.53 -6.15 16.00
N LEU A 487 -17.36 -5.50 15.95
CA LEU A 487 -16.07 -6.18 16.12
C LEU A 487 -15.93 -6.84 17.50
N ARG A 488 -16.52 -6.24 18.53
CA ARG A 488 -16.57 -6.83 19.87
C ARG A 488 -17.43 -8.08 19.91
N GLN A 489 -18.59 -8.07 19.27
CA GLN A 489 -19.48 -9.23 19.18
C GLN A 489 -18.84 -10.37 18.37
N ILE A 490 -18.16 -10.05 17.26
CA ILE A 490 -17.39 -11.03 16.47
C ILE A 490 -16.30 -11.68 17.33
N ALA A 491 -15.50 -10.88 18.06
CA ALA A 491 -14.47 -11.43 18.93
C ALA A 491 -15.04 -12.29 20.07
N GLU A 492 -16.14 -11.86 20.67
CA GLU A 492 -16.80 -12.60 21.75
C GLU A 492 -17.37 -13.94 21.25
N ALA A 493 -18.07 -13.93 20.11
CA ALA A 493 -18.58 -15.13 19.45
C ALA A 493 -17.45 -16.10 19.07
N GLY A 494 -16.34 -15.57 18.55
CA GLY A 494 -15.15 -16.32 18.17
C GLY A 494 -14.23 -16.73 19.33
N LYS A 495 -14.63 -16.50 20.60
CA LYS A 495 -13.79 -16.73 21.81
C LYS A 495 -12.40 -16.08 21.75
N GLY A 496 -12.25 -15.00 20.99
CA GLY A 496 -11.02 -14.22 20.92
C GLY A 496 -11.13 -12.93 21.72
N ARG A 497 -10.35 -11.94 21.28
CA ARG A 497 -10.22 -10.64 21.94
C ARG A 497 -10.47 -9.49 20.98
N TYR A 498 -11.10 -8.46 21.50
CA TYR A 498 -11.25 -7.17 20.86
C TYR A 498 -10.14 -6.22 21.33
N TYR A 499 -9.48 -5.58 20.38
CA TYR A 499 -8.50 -4.52 20.62
C TYR A 499 -8.98 -3.24 19.94
N GLU A 500 -8.56 -2.11 20.50
CA GLU A 500 -8.76 -0.80 19.91
C GLU A 500 -7.41 -0.10 19.84
N ALA A 501 -7.06 0.39 18.66
CA ALA A 501 -5.74 0.94 18.37
C ALA A 501 -5.87 2.31 17.71
N ALA A 502 -5.54 3.37 18.46
CA ALA A 502 -5.72 4.76 18.03
C ALA A 502 -4.63 5.27 17.09
N ASP A 503 -3.49 4.60 17.04
CA ASP A 503 -2.30 5.03 16.31
C ASP A 503 -1.46 3.82 15.87
N PHE A 504 -0.33 4.11 15.21
CA PHE A 504 0.59 3.11 14.70
C PHE A 504 1.16 2.19 15.79
N ASP A 505 1.61 2.74 16.92
CA ASP A 505 2.25 1.95 17.98
C ASP A 505 1.22 1.03 18.66
N ALA A 506 0.02 1.54 18.92
CA ALA A 506 -1.08 0.74 19.45
C ALA A 506 -1.52 -0.38 18.49
N LEU A 507 -1.45 -0.16 17.17
CA LEU A 507 -1.73 -1.19 16.17
C LEU A 507 -0.66 -2.28 16.23
N VAL A 508 0.62 -1.91 16.23
CA VAL A 508 1.75 -2.86 16.35
C VAL A 508 1.59 -3.71 17.62
N ASP A 509 1.32 -3.07 18.76
CA ASP A 509 1.15 -3.76 20.04
C ASP A 509 -0.07 -4.70 20.04
N SER A 510 -1.20 -4.27 19.48
CA SER A 510 -2.42 -5.09 19.41
C SER A 510 -2.23 -6.32 18.52
N ILE A 511 -1.59 -6.14 17.35
CA ILE A 511 -1.26 -7.25 16.44
C ILE A 511 -0.32 -8.22 17.16
N ARG A 512 0.76 -7.73 17.79
CA ARG A 512 1.67 -8.60 18.54
C ARG A 512 0.97 -9.36 19.66
N GLN A 513 0.10 -8.71 20.42
CA GLN A 513 -0.63 -9.35 21.51
C GLN A 513 -1.55 -10.47 21.01
N SER A 514 -2.21 -10.27 19.87
CA SER A 514 -3.02 -11.29 19.22
C SER A 514 -2.19 -12.48 18.72
N LEU A 515 -0.99 -12.23 18.20
CA LEU A 515 -0.13 -13.25 17.59
C LEU A 515 0.75 -14.01 18.60
N THR A 516 0.86 -13.55 19.85
CA THR A 516 1.79 -14.15 20.84
C THR A 516 1.13 -14.75 22.07
N ARG A 517 -0.14 -14.43 22.36
CA ARG A 517 -0.83 -14.97 23.54
C ARG A 517 -1.61 -16.24 23.18
N PHE A 518 -1.38 -17.28 23.97
CA PHE A 518 -2.03 -18.60 23.88
C PHE A 518 -3.05 -18.78 25.01
#